data_AF-A0A836STF8-F1
#
_entry.id   AF-A0A836STF8-F1
#
_cell.length_a   1.000
_cell.length_b   1.000
_cell.length_c   1.000
_cell.angle_alpha   90.00
_cell.angle_beta   90.00
_cell.angle_gamma   90.00
#
_symmetry.space_group_name_H-M   'P 1'
#
loop_
_entity.id
_entity.type
_entity.pdbx_description
1 polymer ?
#
loop_
_entity_poly.entity_id
_entity_poly.type
_entity_poly.pdbx_seq_one_letter_code
_entity_poly.pdbx_strand_id
1 'polypeptide(L)'
;MKRLWLTVAALALASVVSARGGQGRMERVVGRVLRDPVIAARAGIDEKDVNRLRQAYFTHRKEVARLWGQLRLAEIELQEAKSAAVPDLDDIDTRIEKVSSLRTALEKSRVRFELSVREIVGRETLSKLRHAAWRAPAGRTCHRQRGRARLRQGGGPLAEGMGNGPDQPVENPGDLIASPEL
;
A
#
# COMPACT_ATOMS: atom_id res chain seq x y z
N MET A 1 -35.76 -23.16 34.14
CA MET A 1 -35.89 -23.75 32.79
C MET A 1 -34.97 -22.98 31.86
N LYS A 2 -33.77 -23.53 31.59
CA LYS A 2 -32.72 -22.93 30.75
C LYS A 2 -32.55 -23.80 29.51
N ARG A 3 -33.22 -23.48 28.39
CA ARG A 3 -32.94 -24.06 27.07
C ARG A 3 -33.32 -23.06 25.98
N LEU A 4 -32.47 -23.02 24.95
CA LEU A 4 -32.81 -22.64 23.58
C LEU A 4 -32.89 -21.14 23.26
N TRP A 5 -31.75 -20.47 23.15
CA TRP A 5 -31.51 -19.44 22.11
C TRP A 5 -30.04 -19.53 21.67
N LEU A 6 -29.75 -20.59 20.91
CA LEU A 6 -28.55 -20.71 20.09
C LEU A 6 -29.03 -20.90 18.65
N THR A 7 -28.41 -20.18 17.72
CA THR A 7 -28.82 -19.94 16.31
C THR A 7 -29.81 -18.76 16.23
N VAL A 8 -29.48 -17.58 15.71
CA VAL A 8 -28.86 -17.28 14.41
C VAL A 8 -28.05 -15.98 14.53
N ALA A 9 -26.74 -16.04 14.32
CA ALA A 9 -25.93 -14.87 13.96
C ALA A 9 -24.86 -15.30 12.96
N ALA A 10 -25.30 -16.00 11.90
CA ALA A 10 -24.49 -16.26 10.73
C ALA A 10 -24.82 -15.20 9.67
N LEU A 11 -23.78 -14.71 9.01
CA LEU A 11 -23.76 -13.68 7.95
C LEU A 11 -23.67 -12.22 8.41
N ALA A 12 -22.47 -11.83 8.83
CA ALA A 12 -21.98 -10.48 8.58
C ALA A 12 -20.69 -10.53 7.73
N LEU A 13 -20.83 -10.10 6.48
CA LEU A 13 -19.88 -9.27 5.74
C LEU A 13 -18.59 -9.93 5.24
N ALA A 14 -18.75 -10.78 4.22
CA ALA A 14 -17.78 -10.87 3.12
C ALA A 14 -17.92 -9.64 2.20
N SER A 15 -17.59 -8.45 2.71
CA SER A 15 -17.34 -7.25 1.90
C SER A 15 -16.09 -6.57 2.42
N VAL A 16 -14.97 -7.29 2.37
CA VAL A 16 -13.65 -6.67 2.34
C VAL A 16 -13.53 -5.98 0.98
N VAL A 17 -14.21 -4.83 0.83
CA VAL A 17 -13.81 -3.83 -0.15
C VAL A 17 -12.40 -3.46 0.28
N SER A 18 -11.43 -4.09 -0.37
CA SER A 18 -10.03 -3.75 -0.27
C SER A 18 -9.88 -2.31 -0.72
N ALA A 19 -10.01 -1.38 0.23
CA ALA A 19 -9.40 -0.07 0.16
C ALA A 19 -7.88 -0.28 0.22
N ARG A 20 -7.33 -0.92 -0.81
CA ARG A 20 -5.89 -0.93 -1.07
C ARG A 20 -5.51 0.55 -1.11
N GLY A 21 -4.66 0.97 -0.19
CA GLY A 21 -4.19 2.34 0.00
C GLY A 21 -3.35 2.86 -1.18
N GLY A 22 -3.93 2.86 -2.37
CA GLY A 22 -3.39 3.52 -3.53
C GLY A 22 -3.74 5.00 -3.48
N GLN A 23 -2.77 5.85 -3.81
CA GLN A 23 -3.01 7.26 -4.12
C GLN A 23 -4.18 7.38 -5.09
N GLY A 24 -5.10 8.30 -4.80
CA GLY A 24 -6.25 8.58 -5.67
C GLY A 24 -5.80 8.96 -7.08
N ARG A 25 -6.66 8.76 -8.08
CA ARG A 25 -6.32 9.06 -9.48
C ARG A 25 -5.83 10.50 -9.63
N MET A 26 -6.51 11.45 -8.98
CA MET A 26 -6.13 12.86 -9.02
C MET A 26 -4.81 13.16 -8.31
N GLU A 27 -4.61 12.55 -7.14
CA GLU A 27 -3.37 12.69 -6.37
C GLU A 27 -2.15 12.24 -7.19
N ARG A 28 -2.26 11.14 -7.96
CA ARG A 28 -1.18 10.70 -8.87
C ARG A 28 -0.92 11.69 -9.99
N VAL A 29 -1.97 12.29 -10.54
CA VAL A 29 -1.88 13.27 -11.62
C VAL A 29 -1.19 14.54 -11.12
N VAL A 30 -1.69 15.14 -10.02
CA VAL A 30 -1.08 16.34 -9.42
C VAL A 30 0.34 16.05 -8.96
N GLY A 31 0.58 14.91 -8.31
CA GLY A 31 1.93 14.50 -7.91
C GLY A 31 2.89 14.28 -9.09
N ARG A 32 2.39 14.05 -10.31
CA ARG A 32 3.23 13.99 -11.52
C ARG A 32 3.52 15.40 -12.04
N VAL A 33 2.50 16.27 -12.08
CA VAL A 33 2.62 17.68 -12.49
C VAL A 33 3.61 18.43 -11.61
N LEU A 34 3.58 18.19 -10.29
CA LEU A 34 4.50 18.84 -9.35
C LEU A 34 5.95 18.32 -9.46
N ARG A 35 6.16 17.13 -10.03
CA ARG A 35 7.49 16.55 -10.25
C ARG A 35 8.08 16.92 -11.61
N ASP A 36 7.22 17.11 -12.61
CA ASP A 36 7.60 17.39 -13.98
C ASP A 36 6.99 18.71 -14.46
N PRO A 37 7.78 19.80 -14.52
CA PRO A 37 7.30 21.12 -14.94
C PRO A 37 6.84 21.13 -16.40
N VAL A 38 7.29 20.19 -17.24
CA VAL A 38 6.87 20.09 -18.65
C VAL A 38 5.37 19.76 -18.74
N ILE A 39 4.83 18.99 -17.79
CA ILE A 39 3.41 18.65 -17.75
C ILE A 39 2.56 19.86 -17.37
N ALA A 40 3.04 20.67 -16.41
CA ALA A 40 2.39 21.93 -16.03
C ALA A 40 2.34 22.91 -17.21
N ALA A 41 3.48 23.08 -17.90
CA ALA A 41 3.59 23.93 -19.09
C ALA A 41 2.67 23.46 -20.24
N ARG A 42 2.63 22.15 -20.53
CA ARG A 42 1.73 21.58 -21.55
C ARG A 42 0.26 21.75 -21.23
N ALA A 43 -0.10 21.81 -19.95
CA ALA A 43 -1.46 22.09 -19.51
C ALA A 43 -1.80 23.58 -19.53
N GLY A 44 -0.80 24.47 -19.69
CA GLY A 44 -1.00 25.92 -19.68
C GLY A 44 -1.34 26.47 -18.29
N ILE A 45 -0.77 25.87 -17.24
CA ILE A 45 -1.02 26.28 -15.85
C ILE A 45 0.00 27.33 -15.44
N ASP A 46 -0.48 28.45 -14.91
CA ASP A 46 0.36 29.52 -14.38
C ASP A 46 1.10 29.07 -13.11
N GLU A 47 2.25 29.69 -12.84
CA GLU A 47 3.09 29.37 -11.68
C GLU A 47 2.34 29.59 -10.36
N LYS A 48 1.46 30.60 -10.30
CA LYS A 48 0.60 30.86 -9.14
C LYS A 48 -0.30 29.68 -8.83
N ASP A 49 -0.90 29.07 -9.85
CA ASP A 49 -1.79 27.91 -9.68
C ASP A 49 -1.00 26.63 -9.39
N VAL A 50 0.22 26.48 -9.95
CA VAL A 50 1.14 25.40 -9.56
C VAL A 50 1.49 25.47 -8.07
N ASN A 51 1.73 26.66 -7.53
CA ASN A 51 2.01 26.84 -6.10
C ASN A 51 0.80 26.53 -5.21
N ARG A 52 -0.41 26.94 -5.62
CA ARG A 52 -1.65 26.56 -4.93
C ARG A 52 -1.89 25.05 -4.97
N LEU A 53 -1.67 24.40 -6.12
CA LEU A 53 -1.75 22.94 -6.25
C LEU A 53 -0.74 22.24 -5.34
N ARG A 54 0.49 22.78 -5.24
CA ARG A 54 1.53 22.24 -4.35
C ARG A 54 1.07 22.26 -2.89
N GLN A 55 0.54 23.39 -2.43
CA GLN A 55 0.02 23.52 -1.07
C GLN A 55 -1.14 22.55 -0.82
N ALA A 56 -2.15 22.54 -1.71
CA ALA A 56 -3.30 21.64 -1.61
C ALA A 56 -2.86 20.16 -1.58
N TYR A 57 -1.89 19.79 -2.40
CA TYR A 57 -1.34 18.43 -2.48
C TYR A 57 -0.68 17.99 -1.17
N PHE A 58 0.23 18.80 -0.62
CA PHE A 58 0.92 18.44 0.61
C PHE A 58 0.00 18.48 1.83
N THR A 59 -0.95 19.42 1.89
CA THR A 59 -1.99 19.44 2.94
C THR A 59 -2.82 18.16 2.90
N HIS A 60 -3.31 17.77 1.71
CA HIS A 60 -4.06 16.52 1.55
C HIS A 60 -3.23 15.29 1.95
N ARG A 61 -1.96 15.21 1.53
CA ARG A 61 -1.10 14.07 1.87
C ARG A 61 -0.81 13.93 3.35
N LYS A 62 -0.59 15.05 4.06
CA LYS A 62 -0.44 15.04 5.52
C LYS A 62 -1.70 14.49 6.20
N GLU A 63 -2.86 14.97 5.78
CA GLU A 63 -4.15 14.54 6.33
C GLU A 63 -4.41 13.05 6.04
N VAL A 64 -4.17 12.59 4.82
CA VAL A 64 -4.32 11.18 4.45
C VAL A 64 -3.36 10.29 5.24
N ALA A 65 -2.11 10.70 5.42
CA ALA A 65 -1.13 9.94 6.22
C ALA A 65 -1.59 9.80 7.68
N ARG A 66 -2.09 10.89 8.28
CA ARG A 66 -2.66 10.90 9.63
C ARG A 66 -3.85 9.93 9.74
N LEU A 67 -4.80 10.03 8.82
CA LEU A 67 -6.00 9.18 8.79
C LEU A 67 -5.66 7.70 8.60
N TRP A 68 -4.66 7.37 7.76
CA TRP A 68 -4.17 5.99 7.63
C TRP A 68 -3.54 5.46 8.90
N GLY A 69 -2.75 6.28 9.60
CA GLY A 69 -2.19 5.91 10.90
C GLY A 69 -3.29 5.59 11.92
N GLN A 70 -4.31 6.44 12.00
CA GLN A 70 -5.47 6.23 12.88
C GLN A 70 -6.28 4.99 12.49
N LEU A 71 -6.51 4.77 11.19
CA LEU A 71 -7.20 3.60 10.69
C LEU A 71 -6.45 2.32 11.04
N ARG A 72 -5.12 2.31 10.87
CA ARG A 72 -4.30 1.14 11.18
C ARG A 72 -4.36 0.80 12.66
N LEU A 73 -4.30 1.80 13.54
CA LEU A 73 -4.44 1.61 14.97
C LEU A 73 -5.83 1.04 15.31
N ALA A 74 -6.91 1.62 14.78
CA ALA A 74 -8.27 1.13 15.00
C ALA A 74 -8.50 -0.30 14.51
N GLU A 75 -7.86 -0.71 13.40
CA GLU A 75 -7.91 -2.09 12.90
C GLU A 75 -7.17 -3.07 13.83
N ILE A 76 -6.07 -2.66 14.45
CA ILE A 76 -5.35 -3.46 15.46
C ILE A 76 -6.21 -3.59 16.72
N GLU A 77 -6.76 -2.48 17.21
CA GLU A 77 -7.68 -2.44 18.36
C GLU A 77 -8.89 -3.37 18.13
N LEU A 78 -9.49 -3.36 16.94
CA LEU A 78 -10.59 -4.26 16.59
C LEU A 78 -10.13 -5.73 16.59
N GLN A 79 -8.94 -6.02 16.06
CA GLN A 79 -8.41 -7.38 16.03
C GLN A 79 -8.13 -7.91 17.44
N GLU A 80 -7.62 -7.06 18.34
CA GLU A 80 -7.41 -7.36 19.76
C GLU A 80 -8.73 -7.74 20.44
N ALA A 81 -9.77 -6.88 20.33
CA ALA A 81 -11.09 -7.13 20.92
C ALA A 81 -11.71 -8.45 20.46
N LYS A 82 -11.57 -8.77 19.17
CA LYS A 82 -12.03 -10.05 18.60
C LYS A 82 -11.26 -11.28 19.08
N SER A 83 -10.03 -11.10 19.54
CA SER A 83 -9.15 -12.18 20.01
C SER A 83 -9.22 -12.43 21.51
N ALA A 84 -10.01 -11.62 22.24
CA ALA A 84 -10.22 -11.81 23.67
C ALA A 84 -10.83 -13.18 23.97
N ALA A 85 -10.47 -13.75 25.13
CA ALA A 85 -10.97 -15.07 25.56
C ALA A 85 -12.50 -15.11 25.66
N VAL A 86 -13.12 -13.99 26.02
CA VAL A 86 -14.56 -13.76 25.97
C VAL A 86 -14.79 -12.43 25.23
N PRO A 87 -15.12 -12.46 23.93
CA PRO A 87 -15.36 -11.25 23.16
C PRO A 87 -16.61 -10.51 23.64
N ASP A 88 -16.47 -9.19 23.85
CA ASP A 88 -17.59 -8.27 24.09
C ASP A 88 -18.11 -7.74 22.75
N LEU A 89 -19.36 -8.07 22.43
CA LEU A 89 -19.97 -7.69 21.15
C LEU A 89 -20.18 -6.18 21.03
N ASP A 90 -20.53 -5.50 22.12
CA ASP A 90 -20.81 -4.06 22.09
C ASP A 90 -19.51 -3.24 21.88
N ASP A 91 -18.40 -3.68 22.49
CA ASP A 91 -17.07 -3.10 22.25
C ASP A 91 -16.59 -3.37 20.81
N ILE A 92 -16.82 -4.58 20.28
CA ILE A 92 -16.50 -4.91 18.89
C ILE A 92 -17.26 -4.02 17.92
N ASP A 93 -18.58 -3.85 18.10
CA ASP A 93 -19.40 -3.02 17.24
C ASP A 93 -18.94 -1.55 17.27
N THR A 94 -18.64 -1.03 18.45
CA THR A 94 -18.06 0.32 18.62
C THR A 94 -16.75 0.48 17.84
N ARG A 95 -15.87 -0.53 17.87
CA ARG A 95 -14.59 -0.51 17.13
C ARG A 95 -14.81 -0.63 15.62
N ILE A 96 -15.81 -1.38 15.17
CA ILE A 96 -16.20 -1.46 13.75
C ILE A 96 -16.69 -0.09 13.26
N GLU A 97 -17.51 0.61 14.05
CA GLU A 97 -17.96 1.96 13.73
C GLU A 97 -16.80 2.94 13.61
N LYS A 98 -15.83 2.88 14.54
CA LYS A 98 -14.61 3.67 14.48
C LYS A 98 -13.82 3.43 13.18
N VAL A 99 -13.58 2.17 12.80
CA VAL A 99 -12.92 1.82 11.53
C VAL A 99 -13.70 2.37 10.32
N SER A 100 -15.03 2.22 10.33
CA SER A 100 -15.90 2.68 9.24
C SER A 100 -15.92 4.20 9.10
N SER A 101 -15.93 4.93 10.21
CA SER A 101 -15.86 6.40 10.23
C SER A 101 -14.53 6.90 9.67
N LEU A 102 -13.40 6.26 10.00
CA LEU A 102 -12.08 6.61 9.49
C LEU A 102 -11.94 6.34 7.98
N ARG A 103 -12.48 5.22 7.49
CA ARG A 103 -12.58 4.94 6.05
C ARG A 103 -13.41 6.00 5.32
N THR A 104 -14.51 6.42 5.92
CA THR A 104 -15.35 7.50 5.39
C THR A 104 -14.61 8.84 5.38
N ALA A 105 -13.83 9.14 6.42
CA ALA A 105 -13.02 10.36 6.49
C ALA A 105 -11.93 10.38 5.40
N LEU A 106 -11.29 9.24 5.12
CA LEU A 106 -10.35 9.10 4.00
C LEU A 106 -11.02 9.42 2.66
N GLU A 107 -12.22 8.89 2.42
CA GLU A 107 -12.95 9.15 1.18
C GLU A 107 -13.38 10.61 1.06
N LYS A 108 -13.89 11.21 2.15
CA LYS A 108 -14.19 12.65 2.20
C LYS A 108 -12.96 13.51 1.91
N SER A 109 -11.80 13.14 2.45
CA SER A 109 -10.54 13.85 2.19
C SER A 109 -10.15 13.81 0.71
N ARG A 110 -10.32 12.65 0.05
CA ARG A 110 -10.09 12.50 -1.40
C ARG A 110 -11.03 13.38 -2.21
N VAL A 111 -12.34 13.31 -1.96
CA VAL A 111 -13.32 14.13 -2.68
C VAL A 111 -13.04 15.62 -2.51
N ARG A 112 -12.74 16.07 -1.28
CA ARG A 112 -12.38 17.46 -1.01
C ARG A 112 -11.14 17.90 -1.79
N PHE A 113 -10.12 17.05 -1.87
CA PHE A 113 -8.92 17.32 -2.67
C PHE A 113 -9.22 17.38 -4.18
N GLU A 114 -10.06 16.48 -4.70
CA GLU A 114 -10.45 16.54 -6.11
C GLU A 114 -11.23 17.82 -6.45
N LEU A 115 -12.10 18.27 -5.55
CA LEU A 115 -12.83 19.52 -5.71
C LEU A 115 -11.91 20.74 -5.62
N SER A 116 -10.96 20.78 -4.69
CA SER A 116 -10.02 21.91 -4.59
C SER A 116 -9.10 22.01 -5.80
N VAL A 117 -8.63 20.88 -6.33
CA VAL A 117 -7.85 20.85 -7.58
C VAL A 117 -8.67 21.39 -8.76
N ARG A 118 -9.96 21.02 -8.83
CA ARG A 118 -10.88 21.51 -9.88
C ARG A 118 -11.12 23.02 -9.77
N GLU A 119 -11.19 23.55 -8.55
CA GLU A 119 -11.35 24.98 -8.30
C GLU A 119 -10.11 25.78 -8.71
N ILE A 120 -8.91 25.29 -8.36
CA ILE A 120 -7.64 25.97 -8.69
C ILE A 120 -7.40 26.01 -10.20
N VAL A 121 -7.60 24.88 -10.89
CA VAL A 121 -7.15 24.71 -12.28
C VAL A 121 -8.27 24.96 -13.29
N GLY A 122 -9.53 24.86 -12.88
CA GLY A 122 -10.68 24.88 -13.78
C GLY A 122 -10.91 23.55 -14.51
N ARG A 123 -12.15 23.34 -14.99
CA ARG A 123 -12.59 22.06 -15.58
C ARG A 123 -11.84 21.68 -16.86
N GLU A 124 -11.61 22.65 -17.74
CA GLU A 124 -11.01 22.40 -19.05
C GLU A 124 -9.53 22.04 -18.93
N THR A 125 -8.79 22.83 -18.15
CA THR A 125 -7.37 22.62 -17.88
C THR A 125 -7.14 21.32 -17.11
N LEU A 126 -8.05 20.95 -16.21
CA LEU A 126 -8.01 19.66 -15.52
C LEU A 126 -8.13 18.47 -16.49
N SER A 127 -8.96 18.59 -17.53
CA SER A 127 -9.07 17.57 -18.57
C SER A 127 -7.75 17.42 -19.32
N LYS A 128 -7.15 18.53 -19.78
CA LYS A 128 -5.84 18.55 -20.45
C LYS A 128 -4.75 17.96 -19.56
N LEU A 129 -4.74 18.31 -18.28
CA LEU A 129 -3.81 17.81 -17.26
C LEU A 129 -3.95 16.30 -17.06
N ARG A 130 -5.17 15.77 -17.00
CA ARG A 130 -5.41 14.32 -16.98
C ARG A 130 -4.88 13.67 -18.25
N HIS A 131 -5.18 14.19 -19.44
CA HIS A 131 -4.66 13.59 -20.67
C HIS A 131 -3.13 13.63 -20.76
N ALA A 132 -2.50 14.74 -20.40
CA ALA A 132 -1.04 14.90 -20.38
C ALA A 132 -0.37 13.98 -19.36
N ALA A 133 -0.91 13.90 -18.14
CA ALA A 133 -0.37 13.04 -17.10
C ALA A 133 -0.55 11.55 -17.43
N TRP A 134 -1.54 11.15 -18.22
CA TRP A 134 -1.73 9.75 -18.63
C TRP A 134 -0.86 9.37 -19.85
N ARG A 135 -0.57 10.32 -20.74
CA ARG A 135 0.30 10.13 -21.91
C ARG A 135 1.80 10.25 -21.61
N ALA A 136 2.18 10.88 -20.51
CA ALA A 136 3.57 10.88 -20.07
C ALA A 136 3.98 9.42 -19.81
N PRO A 137 5.04 8.91 -20.47
CA PRO A 137 5.46 7.52 -20.33
C PRO A 137 5.63 7.25 -18.84
N ALA A 138 4.87 6.29 -18.31
CA ALA A 138 5.15 5.76 -16.99
C ALA A 138 6.61 5.32 -17.05
N GLY A 139 7.47 5.98 -16.27
CA GLY A 139 8.88 5.61 -16.17
C GLY A 139 8.98 4.09 -16.07
N ARG A 140 9.89 3.53 -16.87
CA ARG A 140 10.11 2.09 -17.04
C ARG A 140 10.41 1.41 -15.70
N THR A 141 9.38 1.04 -14.93
CA THR A 141 9.54 0.29 -13.69
C THR A 141 8.32 -0.60 -13.44
N CYS A 142 8.11 -1.61 -14.29
CA CYS A 142 7.24 -2.75 -13.93
C CYS A 142 7.50 -4.04 -14.73
N HIS A 143 8.71 -4.25 -15.29
CA HIS A 143 9.04 -5.51 -15.99
C HIS A 143 9.95 -6.48 -15.23
N ARG A 144 10.23 -6.30 -13.93
CA ARG A 144 11.23 -7.16 -13.23
C ARG A 144 10.70 -8.25 -12.29
N GLN A 145 9.40 -8.55 -12.19
CA GLN A 145 8.95 -9.63 -11.30
C GLN A 145 7.77 -10.45 -11.85
N ARG A 146 7.93 -11.08 -13.00
CA ARG A 146 7.11 -12.24 -13.41
C ARG A 146 7.96 -13.37 -14.00
N GLY A 147 9.10 -13.65 -13.37
CA GLY A 147 10.08 -14.65 -13.84
C GLY A 147 10.60 -15.63 -12.78
N ARG A 148 9.88 -15.85 -11.67
CA ARG A 148 10.29 -16.83 -10.63
C ARG A 148 9.14 -17.76 -10.18
N ALA A 149 8.30 -18.18 -11.12
CA ALA A 149 7.24 -19.16 -10.87
C ALA A 149 7.31 -20.35 -11.86
N ARG A 150 8.53 -20.76 -12.26
CA ARG A 150 8.77 -21.98 -13.05
C ARG A 150 9.96 -22.76 -12.51
N LEU A 151 9.91 -23.16 -11.24
CA LEU A 151 10.74 -24.25 -10.69
C LEU A 151 9.92 -24.99 -9.63
N ARG A 152 8.77 -25.54 -10.02
CA ARG A 152 8.01 -26.51 -9.22
C ARG A 152 7.06 -27.33 -10.10
N GLN A 153 7.66 -28.19 -10.92
CA GLN A 153 7.09 -29.39 -11.56
C GLN A 153 8.36 -30.09 -12.08
N GLY A 154 8.85 -31.18 -11.50
CA GLY A 154 8.16 -32.42 -11.22
C GLY A 154 8.68 -33.46 -12.22
N GLY A 155 9.67 -34.26 -11.82
CA GLY A 155 10.21 -35.36 -12.62
C GLY A 155 11.64 -35.75 -12.21
N GLY A 156 11.79 -36.76 -11.35
CA GLY A 156 13.04 -37.53 -11.26
C GLY A 156 13.01 -38.69 -12.25
N PRO A 157 13.80 -39.77 -12.05
CA PRO A 157 15.26 -39.85 -11.89
C PRO A 157 15.88 -40.58 -13.10
N LEU A 158 17.10 -40.22 -13.53
CA LEU A 158 18.06 -40.97 -14.38
C LEU A 158 19.21 -39.97 -14.65
N ALA A 159 20.37 -40.13 -14.00
CA ALA A 159 21.49 -40.95 -14.45
C ALA A 159 22.37 -40.25 -15.52
N GLU A 160 23.67 -40.25 -15.22
CA GLU A 160 24.84 -40.20 -16.13
C GLU A 160 25.43 -38.87 -16.58
N GLY A 161 26.76 -38.79 -16.40
CA GLY A 161 27.66 -37.69 -16.77
C GLY A 161 28.66 -37.35 -15.66
N MET A 162 29.42 -38.31 -15.11
CA MET A 162 30.85 -38.55 -15.46
C MET A 162 31.69 -37.28 -15.67
N GLY A 163 32.72 -37.10 -14.82
CA GLY A 163 33.81 -36.13 -15.05
C GLY A 163 34.76 -36.05 -13.86
N ASN A 164 35.88 -36.77 -13.94
CA ASN A 164 36.92 -36.96 -12.92
C ASN A 164 37.63 -35.67 -12.47
N GLY A 165 38.14 -35.68 -11.23
CA GLY A 165 38.97 -34.62 -10.63
C GLY A 165 40.40 -34.50 -11.18
N PRO A 166 41.23 -33.66 -10.54
CA PRO A 166 42.37 -34.24 -9.83
C PRO A 166 42.60 -33.67 -8.42
N ASP A 167 43.17 -34.54 -7.59
CA ASP A 167 43.63 -34.34 -6.22
C ASP A 167 44.65 -33.20 -6.06
N GLN A 168 44.57 -32.50 -4.92
CA GLN A 168 45.71 -31.97 -4.15
C GLN A 168 45.31 -31.83 -2.66
N PRO A 169 46.27 -31.89 -1.72
CA PRO A 169 46.15 -32.63 -0.48
C PRO A 169 45.81 -31.78 0.74
N VAL A 170 45.37 -32.49 1.78
CA VAL A 170 45.01 -32.01 3.11
C VAL A 170 46.26 -31.54 3.86
N GLU A 171 46.30 -30.28 4.28
CA GLU A 171 47.10 -29.84 5.43
C GLU A 171 46.17 -29.16 6.44
N ASN A 172 46.02 -29.83 7.57
CA ASN A 172 45.38 -29.34 8.78
C ASN A 172 46.47 -28.74 9.67
N PRO A 173 46.25 -27.57 10.27
CA PRO A 173 46.53 -27.50 11.70
C PRO A 173 45.41 -26.75 12.44
N GLY A 174 44.55 -27.53 13.08
CA GLY A 174 43.98 -27.14 14.35
C GLY A 174 45.12 -26.98 15.35
N ASP A 175 45.19 -25.80 15.94
CA ASP A 175 45.56 -25.51 17.32
C ASP A 175 46.02 -24.06 17.38
N LEU A 176 45.19 -23.21 17.99
CA LEU A 176 45.59 -22.07 18.84
C LEU A 176 44.31 -21.45 19.42
N ILE A 177 43.75 -22.17 20.39
CA ILE A 177 42.98 -21.58 21.48
C ILE A 177 43.94 -20.66 22.23
N ALA A 178 43.61 -19.38 22.34
CA ALA A 178 43.96 -18.55 23.48
C ALA A 178 43.14 -17.25 23.48
N SER A 179 42.08 -17.24 24.28
CA SER A 179 41.58 -16.01 24.89
C SER A 179 42.70 -15.40 25.76
N PRO A 180 42.70 -14.08 25.94
CA PRO A 180 42.96 -13.57 27.27
C PRO A 180 41.85 -12.61 27.70
N GLU A 181 41.13 -12.99 28.74
CA GLU A 181 40.64 -12.02 29.72
C GLU A 181 41.84 -11.52 30.52
N LEU A 182 41.92 -10.21 30.70
CA LEU A 182 42.25 -9.50 31.94
C LEU A 182 41.89 -8.02 31.76
#